data_AF-A0A7R9RJZ4-F1
#
_entry.id   AF-A0A7R9RJZ4-F1
#
_cell.length_a   1.000
_cell.length_b   1.000
_cell.length_c   1.000
_cell.angle_alpha   90.00
_cell.angle_beta   90.00
_cell.angle_gamma   90.00
#
_symmetry.space_group_name_H-M   'P 1'
#
loop_
_entity.id
_entity.type
_entity.pdbx_description
1 polymer ?
#
loop_
_entity_poly.entity_id
_entity_poly.type
_entity_poly.pdbx_seq_one_letter_code
_entity_poly.pdbx_strand_id
1 'polypeptide(L)'
;ITASAPQGSVWGPILFNAHVSIIPQPNRHNTKQILYADDIALLSSRLQADEKLKEMLTETQEWASQPNIGVNPQKCQALMVGLKINLPN
;
A
#
# COMPACT_ATOMS: atom_id res chain seq x y z
N ILE A 1 -1.72 -2.43 28.33
CA ILE A 1 -2.65 -3.14 27.43
C ILE A 1 -1.88 -3.43 26.16
N THR A 2 -1.53 -4.69 25.90
CA THR A 2 -0.81 -5.10 24.69
C THR A 2 -1.85 -5.32 23.59
N ALA A 3 -2.04 -4.33 22.72
CA ALA A 3 -3.00 -4.39 21.61
C ALA A 3 -2.44 -5.18 20.41
N SER A 4 -1.80 -6.33 20.67
CA SER A 4 -1.18 -7.16 19.65
C SER A 4 -1.67 -8.59 19.77
N ALA A 5 -1.97 -9.21 18.62
CA ALA A 5 -2.25 -10.63 18.59
C ALA A 5 -0.99 -11.43 19.02
N PRO A 6 -1.13 -12.52 19.79
CA PRO A 6 0.00 -13.36 20.14
C PRO A 6 0.73 -13.86 18.89
N GLN A 7 2.05 -13.67 18.84
CA GLN A 7 2.88 -14.26 17.79
C GLN A 7 2.73 -15.79 17.84
N GLY A 8 2.42 -16.41 16.69
CA GLY A 8 2.13 -17.84 16.60
C GLY A 8 0.64 -18.21 16.74
N SER A 9 -0.26 -17.24 16.93
CA SER A 9 -1.70 -17.53 16.82
C SER A 9 -2.12 -17.72 15.36
N VAL A 10 -2.90 -18.77 15.10
CA VAL A 10 -3.48 -19.03 13.76
C VAL A 10 -4.44 -17.90 13.35
N TRP A 11 -5.14 -17.33 14.32
CA TRP A 11 -6.12 -16.27 14.09
C TRP A 11 -5.51 -14.87 13.93
N GLY A 12 -4.31 -14.62 14.47
CA GLY A 12 -3.65 -13.31 14.39
C GLY A 12 -3.53 -12.80 12.95
N PRO A 13 -3.00 -13.58 12.00
CA PRO A 13 -2.93 -13.18 10.59
C PRO A 13 -4.29 -12.92 9.95
N ILE A 14 -5.32 -13.72 10.28
CA ILE A 14 -6.67 -13.56 9.72
C ILE A 14 -7.31 -12.27 10.21
N LEU A 15 -7.23 -12.01 11.53
CA LEU A 15 -7.76 -10.79 12.14
C LEU A 15 -7.02 -9.55 11.64
N PHE A 16 -5.70 -9.65 11.44
CA PHE A 16 -4.91 -8.58 10.86
C PHE A 16 -5.33 -8.26 9.43
N ASN A 17 -5.48 -9.28 8.57
CA ASN A 17 -5.95 -9.10 7.20
C ASN A 17 -7.36 -8.48 7.14
N ALA A 18 -8.26 -8.90 8.03
CA ALA A 18 -9.58 -8.28 8.14
C ALA A 18 -9.50 -6.81 8.55
N HIS A 19 -8.60 -6.45 9.47
CA HIS A 19 -8.40 -5.07 9.89
C HIS A 19 -7.83 -4.19 8.77
N VAL A 20 -6.81 -4.66 8.06
CA VAL A 20 -6.17 -3.94 6.94
C VAL A 20 -7.12 -3.80 5.75
N SER A 21 -8.06 -4.74 5.55
CA SER A 21 -9.04 -4.68 4.45
C SER A 21 -9.97 -3.46 4.48
N ILE A 22 -10.04 -2.75 5.61
CA ILE A 22 -10.85 -1.53 5.80
C ILE A 22 -10.18 -0.30 5.15
N ILE A 23 -8.92 -0.41 4.72
CA ILE A 23 -8.23 0.66 4.01
C ILE A 23 -9.07 1.17 2.82
N PRO A 24 -9.18 2.50 2.62
CA PRO A 24 -9.87 3.05 1.46
C PRO A 24 -9.27 2.47 0.17
N GLN A 25 -10.14 1.93 -0.69
CA GLN A 25 -9.77 1.45 -2.03
C GLN A 25 -10.34 2.40 -3.08
N PRO A 26 -9.60 3.44 -3.47
CA PRO A 26 -10.08 4.38 -4.45
C PRO A 26 -10.14 3.70 -5.81
N ASN A 27 -11.37 3.52 -6.30
CA ASN A 27 -11.63 2.88 -7.59
C ASN A 27 -11.35 3.90 -8.71
N ARG A 28 -10.07 4.10 -9.04
CA ARG A 28 -9.61 5.08 -10.03
C ARG A 28 -9.13 4.37 -11.31
N HIS A 29 -9.46 4.93 -12.47
CA HIS A 29 -8.96 4.43 -13.74
C HIS A 29 -7.42 4.47 -13.80
N ASN A 30 -6.82 3.36 -14.23
CA ASN A 30 -5.39 3.18 -14.43
C ASN A 30 -4.55 3.19 -13.13
N THR A 31 -5.16 3.00 -11.97
CA THR A 31 -4.43 2.73 -10.73
C THR A 31 -4.89 1.40 -10.12
N LYS A 32 -4.04 0.82 -9.28
CA LYS A 32 -4.36 -0.37 -8.48
C LYS A 32 -3.76 -0.22 -7.08
N GLN A 33 -4.49 -0.73 -6.12
CA GLN A 33 -4.00 -0.97 -4.77
C GLN A 33 -3.95 -2.47 -4.54
N ILE A 34 -2.80 -2.96 -4.09
CA ILE A 34 -2.56 -4.37 -3.78
C ILE A 34 -2.18 -4.45 -2.30
N LEU A 35 -2.82 -5.37 -1.59
CA LEU A 35 -2.64 -5.58 -0.16
C LEU A 35 -2.17 -7.02 0.06
N TYR A 36 -1.13 -7.21 0.85
CA TYR A 36 -0.68 -8.53 1.25
C TYR A 36 -0.06 -8.45 2.65
N ALA A 37 -0.72 -9.05 3.64
CA ALA A 37 -0.33 -8.88 5.05
C ALA A 37 -0.14 -7.39 5.38
N ASP A 38 1.04 -7.00 5.89
CA ASP A 38 1.39 -5.62 6.26
C ASP A 38 1.89 -4.77 5.09
N ASP A 39 2.10 -5.38 3.92
CA ASP A 39 2.55 -4.68 2.72
C ASP A 39 1.39 -4.10 1.91
N ILE A 40 1.56 -2.83 1.50
CA ILE A 40 0.63 -2.09 0.63
C ILE A 40 1.41 -1.60 -0.58
N ALA A 41 0.94 -1.96 -1.78
CA ALA A 41 1.51 -1.47 -3.04
C ALA A 41 0.47 -0.63 -3.81
N LEU A 42 0.87 0.59 -4.18
CA LEU A 42 0.11 1.51 -5.02
C LEU A 42 0.75 1.54 -6.41
N LEU A 43 -0.02 1.22 -7.45
CA LEU A 43 0.45 1.11 -8.81
C LEU A 43 -0.34 2.02 -9.75
N SER A 44 0.33 2.55 -10.77
CA SER A 44 -0.35 3.13 -11.92
C SER A 44 0.34 2.77 -13.22
N SER A 45 -0.47 2.60 -14.28
CA SER A 45 -0.02 2.18 -15.61
C SER A 45 0.37 3.33 -16.55
N ARG A 46 0.25 4.59 -16.12
CA ARG A 46 0.60 5.77 -16.94
C ARG A 46 1.85 6.46 -16.42
N LEU A 47 2.72 6.87 -17.36
CA LEU A 47 3.94 7.66 -17.11
C LEU A 47 3.72 8.99 -16.37
N GLN A 48 2.50 9.52 -16.35
CA GLN A 48 2.12 10.79 -15.71
C GLN A 48 1.13 10.59 -14.56
N ALA A 49 1.10 9.41 -13.96
CA ALA A 49 0.14 9.12 -12.90
C ALA A 49 0.57 9.59 -11.51
N ASP A 50 1.62 10.41 -11.43
CA ASP A 50 2.19 10.90 -10.18
C ASP A 50 1.14 11.58 -9.29
N GLU A 51 0.25 12.39 -9.87
CA GLU A 51 -0.81 13.05 -9.11
C GLU A 51 -1.78 12.05 -8.48
N LYS A 52 -2.21 11.04 -9.24
CA LYS A 52 -3.11 10.00 -8.76
C LYS A 52 -2.45 9.11 -7.70
N LEU A 53 -1.18 8.78 -7.89
CA LEU A 53 -0.40 8.02 -6.91
C LEU A 53 -0.18 8.82 -5.63
N LYS A 54 0.05 10.13 -5.73
CA LYS A 54 0.14 11.03 -4.59
C LYS A 54 -1.18 11.10 -3.83
N GLU A 55 -2.32 11.23 -4.52
CA GLU A 55 -3.64 11.19 -3.87
C GLU A 55 -3.87 9.87 -3.11
N MET A 56 -3.59 8.73 -3.75
CA MET A 56 -3.69 7.42 -3.10
C MET A 56 -2.77 7.28 -1.88
N LEU A 57 -1.55 7.84 -1.97
CA LEU A 57 -0.60 7.84 -0.87
C LEU A 57 -1.10 8.68 0.30
N THR A 58 -1.65 9.87 0.03
CA THR A 58 -2.23 10.75 1.05
C THR A 58 -3.40 10.06 1.77
N GLU A 59 -4.33 9.45 1.03
CA GLU A 59 -5.46 8.70 1.63
C GLU A 59 -4.99 7.51 2.48
N THR A 60 -3.97 6.79 2.00
CA THR A 60 -3.36 5.67 2.74
C THR A 60 -2.69 6.17 4.02
N GLN A 61 -2.01 7.32 3.95
CA GLN A 61 -1.35 7.94 5.09
C GLN A 61 -2.37 8.45 6.12
N GLU A 62 -3.48 9.04 5.68
CA GLU A 62 -4.58 9.45 6.56
C GLU A 62 -5.20 8.25 7.27
N TRP A 63 -5.47 7.16 6.55
CA TRP A 63 -5.94 5.92 7.17
C TRP A 63 -4.93 5.36 8.17
N ALA A 64 -3.64 5.35 7.82
CA ALA A 64 -2.57 4.91 8.69
C ALA A 64 -2.27 5.85 9.86
N SER A 65 -2.81 7.07 9.88
CA SER A 65 -2.68 7.99 11.02
C SER A 65 -3.62 7.63 12.18
N GLN A 66 -4.54 6.69 11.97
CA GLN A 66 -5.42 6.17 13.01
C GLN A 66 -4.61 5.45 14.10
N PRO A 67 -5.00 5.54 15.38
CA PRO A 67 -4.18 5.15 16.55
C PRO A 67 -3.80 3.66 16.62
N ASN A 68 -4.30 2.83 15.69
CA ASN A 68 -4.18 1.38 15.72
C ASN A 68 -3.16 0.82 14.72
N ILE A 69 -2.67 1.64 13.78
CA ILE A 69 -1.73 1.22 12.73
C ILE A 69 -0.63 2.28 12.63
N GLY A 70 0.62 1.85 12.46
CA GLY A 70 1.75 2.74 12.20
C GLY A 70 2.45 2.32 10.93
N VAL A 71 2.55 3.22 9.95
CA VAL A 71 3.39 3.01 8.76
C VAL A 71 4.84 3.36 9.11
N ASN A 72 5.79 2.60 8.57
CA ASN A 72 7.21 2.91 8.69
C ASN A 72 7.70 3.61 7.41
N PRO A 73 7.83 4.96 7.40
CA PRO A 73 8.19 5.69 6.20
C PRO A 73 9.59 5.35 5.69
N GLN A 74 10.50 4.90 6.56
CA GLN A 74 11.86 4.54 6.18
C GLN A 74 11.92 3.26 5.33
N LYS A 75 10.87 2.43 5.40
CA LYS A 75 10.74 1.21 4.59
C LYS A 75 9.92 1.42 3.32
N CYS A 76 9.23 2.55 3.17
CA CYS A 76 8.44 2.85 1.98
C CYS A 76 9.36 3.23 0.80
N GLN A 77 9.09 2.66 -0.37
CA GLN A 77 9.86 2.92 -1.60
C GLN A 77 8.93 3.24 -2.76
N ALA A 78 9.36 4.16 -3.64
CA ALA A 78 8.71 4.45 -4.91
C ALA A 78 9.56 3.90 -6.05
N LEU A 79 8.93 3.15 -6.97
CA LEU A 79 9.60 2.52 -8.11
C LEU A 79 8.87 2.86 -9.40
N MET A 80 9.63 3.30 -10.42
CA MET A 80 9.15 3.41 -11.79
C MET A 80 9.67 2.22 -12.61
N VAL A 81 8.76 1.39 -13.11
CA VAL A 81 9.10 0.25 -13.97
C VAL A 81 8.79 0.60 -15.41
N GLY A 82 9.81 0.62 -16.26
CA GLY A 82 9.69 0.88 -17.70
C GLY A 82 10.47 -0.15 -18.52
N LEU A 83 10.09 -0.32 -19.79
CA LEU A 83 10.84 -1.16 -20.72
C LEU A 83 12.14 -0.43 -21.10
N LYS A 84 13.27 -1.13 -21.02
CA LYS A 84 14.53 -0.67 -21.61
C LYS A 84 14.46 -0.90 -23.12
N ILE A 85 14.18 0.14 -23.89
CA ILE A 85 14.21 0.07 -25.36
C ILE A 85 15.68 0.22 -25.78
N ASN A 86 16.31 -0.86 -26.23
CA ASN A 86 17.59 -0.77 -26.92
C ASN A 86 17.31 -0.22 -28.33
N LEU A 87 17.57 1.06 -28.54
CA LEU A 87 17.57 1.65 -29.89
C LEU A 87 18.83 1.14 -30.63
N PRO A 88 18.71 0.62 -31.87
CA PRO A 88 19.87 0.31 -32.68
C PRO A 88 20.60 1.62 -33.07
N ASN A 89 21.93 1.59 -32.97
CA ASN A 89 22.84 2.69 -33.34
C ASN A 89 22.70 3.09 -34.82
#